data_AF-A0A3A0DWU0-F1
#
_entry.id   AF-A0A3A0DWU0-F1
#
_cell.length_a   1.000
_cell.length_b   1.000
_cell.length_c   1.000
_cell.angle_alpha   90.00
_cell.angle_beta   90.00
_cell.angle_gamma   90.00
#
_symmetry.space_group_name_H-M   'P 1'
#
loop_
_entity.id
_entity.type
_entity.pdbx_description
1 polymer ?
#
loop_
_entity_poly.entity_id
_entity_poly.type
_entity_poly.pdbx_seq_one_letter_code
_entity_poly.pdbx_strand_id
1 'polypeptide(L)'
;MQHHREMITGLGGLALFTQTWRPDGAPRGIVLLAHGVGEHSGRYEHVAAYLVERGYAVFALDHRGHGRSEGRRASVRRFDEYVVDLRLYFEHIRACEPEPRGPLASVRDYRLRAGATQYGIRSPRQHRWRGGCGP
;
A
#
# COMPACT_ATOMS: atom_id res chain seq x y z
N MET A 1 17.65 6.07 -2.22
CA MET A 1 16.29 5.52 -2.49
C MET A 1 16.41 4.09 -2.99
N GLN A 2 15.78 3.17 -2.29
CA GLN A 2 15.73 1.76 -2.67
C GLN A 2 14.39 1.46 -3.36
N HIS A 3 14.40 0.73 -4.48
CA HIS A 3 13.19 0.33 -5.21
C HIS A 3 13.14 -1.19 -5.36
N HIS A 4 12.06 -1.80 -4.89
CA HIS A 4 11.80 -3.24 -4.96
C HIS A 4 10.51 -3.51 -5.71
N ARG A 5 10.46 -4.65 -6.41
CA ARG A 5 9.31 -5.12 -7.16
C ARG A 5 9.10 -6.59 -6.87
N GLU A 6 7.86 -6.97 -6.59
CA GLU A 6 7.53 -8.36 -6.26
C GLU A 6 6.12 -8.72 -6.72
N MET A 7 5.85 -10.03 -6.75
CA MET A 7 4.52 -10.58 -6.92
C MET A 7 4.06 -11.14 -5.58
N ILE A 8 2.85 -10.78 -5.16
CA ILE A 8 2.20 -11.37 -3.99
C ILE A 8 0.98 -12.18 -4.42
N THR A 9 0.53 -13.09 -3.56
CA THR A 9 -0.71 -13.83 -3.79
C THR A 9 -1.90 -13.03 -3.26
N GLY A 10 -2.76 -12.59 -4.18
CA GLY A 10 -4.04 -11.96 -3.91
C GLY A 10 -5.17 -12.95 -3.66
N LEU A 11 -6.38 -12.42 -3.46
CA LEU A 11 -7.57 -13.23 -3.29
C LEU A 11 -7.82 -14.09 -4.53
N GLY A 12 -8.13 -15.38 -4.30
CA GLY A 12 -8.33 -16.36 -5.36
C GLY A 12 -7.03 -16.87 -6.00
N GLY A 13 -5.87 -16.59 -5.39
CA GLY A 13 -4.57 -17.11 -5.85
C GLY A 13 -3.93 -16.28 -6.97
N LEU A 14 -4.48 -15.11 -7.30
CA LEU A 14 -3.94 -14.25 -8.36
C LEU A 14 -2.57 -13.70 -7.98
N ALA A 15 -1.61 -13.73 -8.90
CA ALA A 15 -0.35 -13.03 -8.75
C ALA A 15 -0.57 -11.52 -8.96
N LEU A 16 -0.36 -10.73 -7.91
CA LEU A 16 -0.51 -9.29 -7.91
C LEU A 16 0.85 -8.62 -7.85
N PHE A 17 1.11 -7.74 -8.81
CA PHE A 17 2.34 -6.98 -8.89
C PHE A 17 2.33 -5.84 -7.87
N THR A 18 3.44 -5.68 -7.17
CA THR A 18 3.63 -4.59 -6.23
C THR A 18 4.98 -3.92 -6.42
N GLN A 19 5.07 -2.67 -5.98
CA GLN A 19 6.27 -1.86 -6.00
C GLN A 19 6.46 -1.16 -4.67
N THR A 20 7.70 -1.12 -4.20
CA THR A 20 8.06 -0.53 -2.92
C THR A 20 9.24 0.42 -3.11
N TRP A 21 9.08 1.66 -2.67
CA TRP A 21 10.15 2.67 -2.64
C TRP A 21 10.46 3.05 -1.19
N ARG A 22 11.73 2.95 -0.79
CA ARG A 22 12.16 3.24 0.59
C ARG A 22 13.20 4.37 0.63
N PRO A 23 13.15 5.23 1.67
CA PRO A 23 14.25 6.15 1.96
C PRO A 23 15.49 5.38 2.41
N ASP A 24 16.63 6.05 2.41
CA ASP A 24 17.83 5.51 3.00
C ASP A 24 17.71 5.67 4.53
N GLY A 25 17.66 4.55 5.27
CA GLY A 25 17.42 4.52 6.71
C GLY A 25 15.97 4.21 7.13
N ALA A 26 15.64 4.42 8.40
CA ALA A 26 14.34 4.06 8.97
C ALA A 26 13.22 5.00 8.49
N PRO A 27 12.11 4.48 7.92
CA PRO A 27 11.00 5.32 7.47
C PRO A 27 10.32 6.07 8.63
N ARG A 28 9.93 7.32 8.39
CA ARG A 28 9.09 8.14 9.28
C ARG A 28 7.65 7.63 9.34
N GLY A 29 7.22 6.94 8.29
CA GLY A 29 5.91 6.36 8.13
C GLY A 29 5.78 5.63 6.80
N ILE A 30 4.66 4.95 6.63
CA ILE A 30 4.33 4.14 5.45
C ILE A 30 3.15 4.77 4.72
N VAL A 31 3.21 4.78 3.39
CA VAL A 31 2.12 5.18 2.50
C VAL A 31 1.77 4.00 1.59
N LEU A 32 0.52 3.55 1.64
CA LEU A 32 -0.02 2.58 0.70
C LEU A 32 -0.79 3.32 -0.41
N LEU A 33 -0.30 3.22 -1.63
CA LEU A 33 -0.84 3.87 -2.82
C LEU A 33 -1.72 2.91 -3.62
N ALA A 34 -2.97 3.32 -3.85
CA ALA A 34 -3.92 2.66 -4.74
C ALA A 34 -4.17 3.55 -5.97
N HIS A 35 -4.04 2.98 -7.17
CA HIS A 35 -4.21 3.71 -8.43
C HIS A 35 -5.68 3.74 -8.88
N GLY A 36 -6.02 4.62 -9.82
CA GLY A 36 -7.36 4.69 -10.40
C GLY A 36 -7.67 3.61 -11.45
N VAL A 37 -8.89 3.65 -11.98
CA VAL A 37 -9.35 2.74 -13.04
C VAL A 37 -8.55 2.97 -14.32
N GLY A 38 -8.08 1.89 -14.96
CA GLY A 38 -7.29 1.97 -16.19
C GLY A 38 -5.84 2.44 -15.99
N GLU A 39 -5.42 2.68 -14.76
CA GLU A 39 -4.05 3.06 -14.40
C GLU A 39 -3.23 1.85 -13.90
N HIS A 40 -2.02 2.13 -13.41
CA HIS A 40 -1.15 1.19 -12.72
C HIS A 40 -0.13 1.96 -11.85
N SER A 41 0.49 1.27 -10.89
CA SER A 41 1.42 1.84 -9.90
C SER A 41 2.58 2.62 -10.52
N GLY A 42 3.10 2.17 -11.67
CA GLY A 42 4.21 2.83 -12.37
C GLY A 42 3.95 4.30 -12.74
N ARG A 43 2.69 4.72 -12.91
CA ARG A 43 2.36 6.14 -13.18
C ARG A 43 2.68 7.06 -12.01
N TYR A 44 2.83 6.51 -10.81
CA TYR A 44 3.03 7.26 -9.57
C TYR A 44 4.47 7.25 -9.06
N GLU A 45 5.44 6.81 -9.87
CA GLU A 45 6.85 6.80 -9.48
C GLU A 45 7.34 8.19 -9.02
N HIS A 46 6.92 9.26 -9.70
CA HIS A 46 7.23 10.63 -9.30
C HIS A 46 6.64 11.01 -7.92
N VAL A 47 5.45 10.51 -7.58
CA VAL A 47 4.84 10.71 -6.26
C VAL A 47 5.59 9.90 -5.20
N ALA A 48 5.99 8.67 -5.53
CA ALA A 48 6.78 7.83 -4.64
C ALA A 48 8.13 8.50 -4.32
N ALA A 49 8.83 9.01 -5.34
CA ALA A 49 10.08 9.76 -5.17
C ALA A 49 9.90 10.97 -4.25
N TYR A 50 8.88 11.80 -4.50
CA TYR A 50 8.57 12.98 -3.68
C TYR A 50 8.33 12.65 -2.20
N LEU A 51 7.64 11.54 -1.91
CA LEU A 51 7.35 11.09 -0.54
C LEU A 51 8.58 10.44 0.11
N VAL A 52 9.38 9.69 -0.65
CA VAL A 52 10.62 9.08 -0.18
C VAL A 52 11.64 10.14 0.23
N GLU A 53 11.79 11.22 -0.55
CA GLU A 53 12.64 12.38 -0.17
C GLU A 53 12.23 13.00 1.18
N ARG A 54 10.97 12.84 1.59
CA ARG A 54 10.43 13.30 2.88
C ARG A 54 10.52 12.27 3.98
N GLY A 55 11.13 11.11 3.70
CA GLY A 55 11.38 10.03 4.66
C GLY A 55 10.23 9.02 4.79
N TYR A 56 9.31 8.95 3.84
CA TYR A 56 8.23 7.94 3.85
C TYR A 56 8.58 6.75 2.97
N ALA A 57 8.25 5.54 3.43
CA ALA A 57 8.24 4.36 2.57
C ALA A 57 6.91 4.30 1.82
N VAL A 58 6.96 4.06 0.52
CA VAL A 58 5.78 4.02 -0.36
C VAL A 58 5.63 2.64 -0.93
N PHE A 59 4.43 2.07 -0.78
CA PHE A 59 4.06 0.75 -1.28
C PHE A 59 2.91 0.94 -2.24
N ALA A 60 2.95 0.29 -3.40
CA ALA A 60 1.89 0.37 -4.39
C ALA A 60 1.58 -1.02 -4.92
N LEU A 61 0.30 -1.29 -5.12
CA LEU A 61 -0.21 -2.52 -5.71
C LEU A 61 -0.89 -2.19 -7.03
N ASP A 62 -0.55 -2.94 -8.08
CA ASP A 62 -1.37 -2.97 -9.29
C ASP A 62 -2.64 -3.76 -8.95
N HIS A 63 -3.79 -3.12 -9.05
CA HIS A 63 -5.08 -3.79 -8.83
C HIS A 63 -5.23 -4.99 -9.75
N ARG A 64 -5.97 -6.01 -9.31
CA ARG A 64 -6.31 -7.16 -10.17
C ARG A 64 -6.83 -6.68 -11.54
N GLY A 65 -6.35 -7.32 -12.60
CA GLY A 65 -6.67 -6.96 -13.98
C GLY A 65 -6.13 -5.60 -14.43
N HIS A 66 -5.19 -4.98 -13.69
CA HIS A 66 -4.52 -3.73 -14.03
C HIS A 66 -3.00 -3.89 -14.03
N GLY A 67 -2.31 -2.98 -14.74
CA GLY A 67 -0.86 -3.00 -14.85
C GLY A 67 -0.30 -4.40 -15.12
N ARG A 68 0.59 -4.86 -14.26
CA ARG A 68 1.28 -6.16 -14.34
C ARG A 68 0.63 -7.26 -13.50
N SER A 69 -0.47 -6.98 -12.79
CA SER A 69 -1.21 -7.97 -12.00
C SER A 69 -2.07 -8.86 -12.88
N GLU A 70 -2.24 -10.11 -12.44
CA GLU A 70 -3.17 -11.05 -13.04
C GLU A 70 -4.64 -10.64 -12.86
N GLY A 71 -5.52 -11.37 -13.56
CA GLY A 71 -6.97 -11.18 -13.55
C GLY A 71 -7.50 -10.64 -14.87
N ARG A 72 -8.83 -10.71 -15.03
CA ARG A 72 -9.50 -10.21 -16.24
C ARG A 72 -9.30 -8.70 -16.35
N ARG A 73 -8.82 -8.24 -17.51
CA ARG A 73 -8.47 -6.82 -17.71
C ARG A 73 -9.64 -5.90 -17.40
N ALA A 74 -9.37 -4.89 -16.58
CA ALA A 74 -10.33 -3.86 -16.16
C ALA A 74 -11.68 -4.41 -15.68
N SER A 75 -11.69 -5.61 -15.07
CA SER A 75 -12.94 -6.26 -14.70
C SER A 75 -12.80 -7.07 -13.41
N VAL A 76 -13.77 -6.88 -12.53
CA VAL A 76 -13.97 -7.65 -11.29
C VAL A 76 -15.42 -8.10 -11.23
N ARG A 77 -15.70 -9.18 -10.48
CA ARG A 77 -17.09 -9.59 -10.28
C ARG A 77 -17.76 -8.70 -9.24
N ARG A 78 -16.99 -8.30 -8.23
CA ARG A 78 -17.44 -7.41 -7.17
C ARG A 78 -16.33 -6.44 -6.80
N PHE A 79 -16.75 -5.25 -6.37
CA PHE A 79 -15.82 -4.16 -6.05
C PHE A 79 -14.96 -4.44 -4.80
N ASP A 80 -15.51 -5.17 -3.84
CA ASP A 80 -14.84 -5.60 -2.60
C ASP A 80 -13.58 -6.44 -2.86
N GLU A 81 -13.48 -7.11 -4.00
CA GLU A 81 -12.30 -7.84 -4.44
C GLU A 81 -11.02 -6.99 -4.44
N TYR A 82 -11.10 -5.70 -4.80
CA TYR A 82 -9.96 -4.78 -4.74
C TYR A 82 -9.57 -4.46 -3.30
N VAL A 83 -10.56 -4.29 -2.42
CA VAL A 83 -10.36 -3.97 -1.01
C VAL A 83 -9.70 -5.16 -0.29
N VAL A 84 -10.11 -6.38 -0.62
CA VAL A 84 -9.49 -7.59 -0.06
C VAL A 84 -8.03 -7.70 -0.46
N ASP A 85 -7.69 -7.48 -1.74
CA ASP A 85 -6.30 -7.53 -2.20
C ASP A 85 -5.43 -6.45 -1.53
N LEU A 86 -5.94 -5.22 -1.41
CA LEU A 86 -5.25 -4.15 -0.70
C LEU A 86 -5.02 -4.51 0.77
N ARG A 87 -5.99 -5.17 1.42
CA ARG A 87 -5.85 -5.64 2.80
C ARG A 87 -4.80 -6.73 2.91
N LEU A 88 -4.81 -7.72 2.02
CA LEU A 88 -3.80 -8.78 2.00
C LEU A 88 -2.39 -8.21 1.83
N TYR A 89 -2.24 -7.23 0.93
CA TYR A 89 -0.97 -6.55 0.76
C TYR A 89 -0.57 -5.73 1.99
N PHE A 90 -1.52 -5.03 2.63
CA PHE A 90 -1.24 -4.31 3.87
C PHE A 90 -0.72 -5.24 4.99
N GLU A 91 -1.33 -6.41 5.17
CA GLU A 91 -0.84 -7.40 6.15
C GLU A 91 0.54 -7.95 5.77
N HIS A 92 0.80 -8.18 4.47
CA HIS A 92 2.12 -8.56 3.98
C HIS A 92 3.19 -7.49 4.33
N ILE A 93 2.88 -6.21 4.11
CA ILE A 93 3.78 -5.10 4.48
C ILE A 93 4.05 -5.12 5.99
N ARG A 94 3.02 -5.29 6.83
CA ARG A 94 3.18 -5.34 8.29
C ARG A 94 4.04 -6.50 8.77
N ALA A 95 4.02 -7.63 8.07
CA ALA A 95 4.85 -8.78 8.40
C ALA A 95 6.34 -8.56 8.04
N CYS A 96 6.62 -7.76 7.01
CA CYS A 96 7.96 -7.53 6.49
C CYS A 96 8.63 -6.25 7.01
N GLU A 97 7.85 -5.26 7.47
CA GLU A 97 8.37 -3.98 7.96
C GLU A 97 8.52 -3.98 9.48
N PRO A 98 9.67 -3.52 10.02
CA PRO A 98 9.77 -3.19 11.43
C PRO A 98 8.82 -2.02 11.76
N GLU A 99 8.19 -2.05 12.95
CA GLU A 99 7.23 -1.03 13.38
C GLU A 99 7.81 0.39 13.17
N PRO A 100 7.14 1.26 12.39
CA PRO A 100 7.68 2.58 12.09
C PRO A 100 7.81 3.41 13.37
N ARG A 101 8.85 4.25 13.43
CA ARG A 101 9.12 5.13 14.59
C ARG A 101 8.12 6.30 14.72
N GLY A 102 7.16 6.41 13.80
CA GLY A 102 6.13 7.45 13.74
C GLY A 102 4.73 6.87 13.53
N PRO A 103 3.67 7.69 13.57
CA PRO A 103 2.30 7.19 13.46
C PRO A 103 2.07 6.45 12.13
N LEU A 104 1.59 5.20 12.23
CA LEU A 104 1.01 4.47 11.10
C LEU A 104 -0.19 5.25 10.55
N ALA A 105 -0.05 5.81 9.36
CA ALA A 105 -1.20 6.25 8.57
C ALA A 105 -1.94 5.00 8.06
N SER A 106 -2.80 4.44 8.90
CA SER A 106 -3.71 3.37 8.52
C SER A 106 -4.89 3.98 7.76
N VAL A 107 -5.14 3.48 6.53
CA VAL A 107 -6.37 3.77 5.80
C VAL A 107 -7.51 3.05 6.52
N ARG A 108 -8.22 3.77 7.39
CA ARG A 108 -9.52 3.33 7.89
C ARG A 108 -10.61 3.93 7.01
N ASP A 109 -11.28 3.03 6.31
CA ASP A 109 -12.45 3.18 5.43
C ASP A 109 -12.14 3.69 4.00
N TYR A 110 -11.79 2.74 3.12
CA TYR A 110 -11.80 2.94 1.67
C TYR A 110 -13.26 3.02 1.18
N ARG A 111 -13.88 4.21 1.21
CA ARG A 111 -14.98 4.50 0.28
C ARG A 111 -14.38 4.83 -1.06
N LEU A 112 -14.10 3.80 -1.85
CA LEU A 112 -13.69 3.95 -3.23
C LEU A 112 -14.87 4.54 -4.02
N ARG A 113 -14.80 5.83 -4.32
CA ARG A 113 -15.60 6.45 -5.39
C ARG A 113 -14.87 6.22 -6.69
N ALA A 114 -15.60 5.80 -7.72
CA ALA A 114 -15.08 5.71 -9.07
C ALA A 114 -14.37 7.03 -9.45
N GLY A 115 -13.10 6.95 -9.83
CA GLY A 115 -12.34 8.07 -10.41
C GLY A 115 -11.41 8.87 -9.48
N ALA A 116 -11.19 8.48 -8.21
CA ALA A 116 -10.27 9.20 -7.33
C ALA A 116 -9.04 8.34 -6.97
N THR A 117 -7.83 8.80 -7.32
CA THR A 117 -6.60 8.39 -6.64
C THR A 117 -6.71 8.81 -5.17
N GLN A 118 -6.81 7.85 -4.26
CA GLN A 118 -6.97 8.15 -2.83
C GLN A 118 -5.63 8.04 -2.12
N TYR A 119 -5.16 9.18 -1.58
CA TYR A 119 -4.07 9.25 -0.62
C TYR A 119 -4.68 9.39 0.78
N GLY A 120 -4.65 8.33 1.57
CA GLY A 120 -5.10 8.37 2.95
C GLY A 120 -3.95 8.73 3.89
N ILE A 121 -3.75 10.01 4.20
CA ILE A 121 -2.91 10.44 5.32
C ILE A 121 -3.83 10.93 6.43
N ARG A 122 -4.04 10.12 7.47
CA ARG A 122 -4.66 10.58 8.72
C ARG A 122 -3.86 10.05 9.91
N SER A 123 -3.30 10.98 10.68
CA SER A 123 -2.66 10.71 11.96
C SER A 123 -3.71 10.28 12.99
N PRO A 124 -3.57 9.12 13.66
CA PRO A 124 -4.31 8.87 14.88
C PRO A 124 -3.74 9.78 15.97
N ARG A 125 -4.62 10.51 16.66
CA ARG A 125 -4.29 11.21 17.91
C ARG A 125 -3.59 10.23 18.86
N GLN A 126 -2.55 10.74 19.50
CA GLN A 126 -1.68 10.02 20.42
C GLN A 126 -2.49 9.19 21.43
N HIS A 127 -2.49 7.87 21.26
CA HIS A 127 -2.73 6.96 22.37
C HIS A 127 -1.41 6.24 22.63
N ARG A 128 -0.68 6.76 23.61
CA ARG A 128 0.48 6.12 24.22
C ARG A 128 -0.02 4.80 24.83
N TRP A 129 0.22 3.69 24.14
CA TRP A 129 -0.03 2.37 24.71
C TRP A 129 1.10 2.03 25.69
N ARG A 130 0.74 1.57 26.89
CA ARG A 130 1.66 1.01 27.89
C ARG A 130 1.37 -0.48 28.03
N GLY A 131 2.37 -1.31 27.77
CA GLY A 131 2.40 -2.75 27.97
C GLY A 131 3.46 -3.31 27.03
N GLY A 132 4.62 -3.82 27.44
CA GLY A 132 4.96 -4.51 28.67
C GLY A 132 5.18 -5.98 28.31
N CYS A 133 6.32 -6.30 27.67
CA CYS A 133 6.74 -7.67 27.47
C CYS A 133 7.54 -8.12 28.69
N GLY A 134 7.16 -9.26 29.25
CA GLY A 134 8.03 -10.05 30.11
C GLY A 134 7.58 -11.50 30.05
N PRO A 135 8.45 -12.41 30.49
CA PRO A 135 9.79 -12.68 29.97
C PRO A 135 9.79 -13.48 28.66
#